data_AF-A0A7J4KU07-F1
#
_entry.id   AF-A0A7J4KU07-F1
#
_cell.length_a   1.000
_cell.length_b   1.000
_cell.length_c   1.000
_cell.angle_alpha   90.00
_cell.angle_beta   90.00
_cell.angle_gamma   90.00
#
_symmetry.space_group_name_H-M   'P 1'
#
loop_
_entity.id
_entity.type
_entity.pdbx_description
1 polymer ?
#
loop_
_entity_poly.entity_id
_entity_poly.type
_entity_poly.pdbx_seq_one_letter_code
_entity_poly.pdbx_strand_id
1 'polypeptide(L)'
;MLGNFFESLLKFLGLKKKHEPKGPRLTQPSGTMREIRDWITAPDIPSITPRVQKLFIKPESFRKPSRIRRLEARPFQKPAKKKPGIGALQFEIEQILKEAQALQKKLATVKPKLAKPKVPKPKKKMPKRKRRFAFKPLTRDEVRALRQKLKQRKPLQDFEIERLKQHLKQPVAEKAEQELRALELDKIRKSLEEPKPRQPAPEQAAFQAAPQVQQPAAAEESIDDQISETEELLKGLEQDFLKRRISEPEYRQRVLDLDQKLRELKIRKKKQEQLGLKPKPMPVVPQAAKVQAQEQAQPQVSAEMQRFLEKRFGKSDRQKLESLEEKVQELMKRFHLSEREAEAEISKLDNSKVLGNFDKLIDLIELEQKTQRLMQEHLELEKQKKLQAEEKPEFGTGFEPGMPKGKKEEVKAIVAELEKHRIVTDFDQLLELVQRKGRVSEKEASAELQIPRERIRQCIDILEDSGLVRVEIPPIGPVRIFDLNYIPPKKQKKERAKK
;
A
#
# COMPACT_ATOMS: atom_id res chain seq x y z
N MET A 1 -4.97 50.73 33.93
CA MET A 1 -3.81 50.23 34.70
C MET A 1 -3.26 48.87 34.25
N LEU A 2 -3.91 48.13 33.34
CA LEU A 2 -3.41 46.82 32.85
C LEU A 2 -2.42 46.89 31.66
N GLY A 3 -2.25 48.06 31.02
CA GLY A 3 -1.37 48.21 29.85
C GLY A 3 0.13 48.15 30.16
N ASN A 4 0.55 48.59 31.36
CA ASN A 4 1.97 48.69 31.71
C ASN A 4 2.57 47.37 32.23
N PHE A 5 1.73 46.40 32.59
CA PHE A 5 2.19 45.11 33.09
C PHE A 5 2.76 44.24 31.96
N PHE A 6 2.16 44.31 30.77
CA PHE A 6 2.57 43.50 29.62
C PHE A 6 3.91 43.97 29.02
N GLU A 7 4.18 45.29 29.00
CA GLU A 7 5.47 45.80 28.51
C GLU A 7 6.64 45.51 29.45
N SER A 8 6.42 45.54 30.76
CA SER A 8 7.45 45.13 31.74
C SER A 8 7.72 43.63 31.68
N LEU A 9 6.69 42.80 31.47
CA LEU A 9 6.86 41.34 31.34
C LEU A 9 7.68 40.98 30.08
N LEU A 10 7.46 41.69 28.97
CA LEU A 10 8.22 41.49 27.72
C LEU A 10 9.68 41.94 27.83
N LYS A 11 9.97 43.01 28.57
CA LYS A 11 11.34 43.44 28.89
C LYS A 11 12.06 42.46 29.82
N PHE A 12 11.35 41.92 30.81
CA PHE A 12 11.91 40.93 31.75
C PHE A 12 12.31 39.62 31.07
N LEU A 13 11.56 39.21 30.04
CA LEU A 13 11.82 37.98 29.29
C LEU A 13 12.94 38.11 28.23
N GLY A 14 13.60 39.26 28.10
CA GLY A 14 14.72 39.45 27.17
C GLY A 14 14.37 39.30 25.68
N LEU A 15 13.07 39.29 25.35
CA LEU A 15 12.57 39.15 23.99
C LEU A 15 12.74 40.49 23.25
N LYS A 16 13.92 40.70 22.67
CA LYS A 16 14.15 41.81 21.73
C LYS A 16 13.15 41.71 20.57
N LYS A 17 12.34 42.76 20.40
CA LYS A 17 11.45 42.98 19.25
C LYS A 17 12.26 42.74 17.97
N LYS A 18 12.04 41.61 17.29
CA LYS A 18 12.65 41.32 16.00
C LYS A 18 12.10 42.33 15.00
N HIS A 19 13.00 43.06 14.36
CA HIS A 19 12.71 43.97 13.26
C HIS A 19 11.90 43.23 12.19
N GLU A 20 10.70 43.73 11.90
CA GLU A 20 9.93 43.29 10.73
C GLU A 20 10.75 43.59 9.45
N PRO A 21 10.98 42.61 8.57
CA PRO A 21 11.55 42.89 7.27
C PRO A 21 10.52 43.65 6.43
N LYS A 22 10.90 44.87 6.01
CA LYS A 22 10.15 45.67 5.03
C LYS A 22 9.92 44.81 3.78
N GLY A 23 8.66 44.54 3.46
CA GLY A 23 8.26 43.81 2.25
C GLY A 23 8.77 44.48 0.96
N PRO A 24 8.94 43.71 -0.12
CA PRO A 24 9.43 44.24 -1.39
C PRO A 24 8.40 45.21 -1.98
N ARG A 25 8.88 46.40 -2.35
CA ARG A 25 8.13 47.41 -3.10
C ARG A 25 7.76 46.83 -4.47
N LEU A 26 6.45 46.75 -4.74
CA LEU A 26 5.91 46.59 -6.09
C LEU A 26 6.34 47.79 -6.95
N THR A 27 7.35 47.59 -7.78
CA THR A 27 7.65 48.48 -8.90
C THR A 27 6.66 48.20 -10.02
N GLN A 28 5.82 49.19 -10.35
CA GLN A 28 4.98 49.17 -11.54
C GLN A 28 5.85 49.27 -12.80
N PRO A 29 5.63 48.44 -13.84
CA PRO A 29 6.14 48.73 -15.16
C PRO A 29 5.21 49.74 -15.84
N SER A 30 5.63 51.00 -15.86
CA SER A 30 5.19 51.99 -16.84
C SER A 30 5.75 51.59 -18.21
N GLY A 31 4.90 51.10 -19.11
CA GLY A 31 5.30 50.68 -20.45
C GLY A 31 4.12 50.74 -21.41
N THR A 32 3.81 51.97 -21.83
CA THR A 32 3.27 52.36 -23.14
C THR A 32 2.24 51.42 -23.80
N MET A 33 0.98 51.85 -23.75
CA MET A 33 -0.01 51.61 -24.78
C MET A 33 0.48 52.14 -26.13
N ARG A 34 0.58 51.26 -27.12
CA ARG A 34 0.16 51.43 -28.53
C ARG A 34 0.65 50.19 -29.29
N GLU A 35 -0.15 49.77 -30.26
CA GLU A 35 0.09 48.61 -31.16
C GLU A 35 -0.22 47.24 -30.54
N ILE A 36 -1.47 46.82 -30.69
CA ILE A 36 -1.92 45.54 -31.30
C ILE A 36 -3.44 45.66 -31.33
N ARG A 37 -3.90 46.52 -32.26
CA ARG A 37 -5.28 46.62 -32.69
C ARG A 37 -5.18 46.63 -34.20
N ASP A 38 -4.99 45.45 -34.75
CA ASP A 38 -5.07 45.05 -36.16
C ASP A 38 -4.56 43.62 -36.20
N TRP A 39 -5.47 42.64 -36.30
CA TRP A 39 -5.28 41.26 -36.81
C TRP A 39 -6.52 40.37 -36.57
N ILE A 40 -7.69 40.96 -36.34
CA ILE A 40 -8.97 40.25 -36.40
C ILE A 40 -9.85 40.99 -37.40
N THR A 41 -9.68 40.67 -38.68
CA THR A 41 -10.73 40.61 -39.73
C THR A 41 -10.07 40.50 -41.11
N ALA A 42 -10.03 39.30 -41.69
CA ALA A 42 -10.47 39.01 -43.07
C ALA A 42 -10.13 37.56 -43.48
N PRO A 43 -10.93 36.96 -44.39
CA PRO A 43 -11.02 35.52 -44.62
C PRO A 43 -10.14 35.07 -45.80
N ASP A 44 -9.79 33.77 -45.85
CA ASP A 44 -9.65 32.96 -47.08
C ASP A 44 -9.03 31.60 -46.72
N ILE A 45 -9.87 30.55 -46.66
CA ILE A 45 -9.39 29.15 -46.62
C ILE A 45 -9.69 28.54 -47.99
N PRO A 46 -8.68 28.27 -48.83
CA PRO A 46 -8.89 27.56 -50.08
C PRO A 46 -9.19 26.08 -49.81
N SER A 47 -10.32 25.65 -50.37
CA SER A 47 -10.75 24.26 -50.49
C SER A 47 -9.70 23.41 -51.22
N ILE A 48 -9.08 22.46 -50.52
CA ILE A 48 -8.27 21.41 -51.15
C ILE A 48 -9.16 20.21 -51.41
N THR A 49 -9.58 20.07 -52.66
CA THR A 49 -10.21 18.85 -53.21
C THR A 49 -9.20 17.70 -53.36
N PRO A 50 -9.67 16.44 -53.40
CA PRO A 50 -8.84 15.25 -53.27
C PRO A 50 -8.32 14.76 -54.63
N ARG A 51 -7.04 14.36 -54.70
CA ARG A 51 -6.50 13.67 -55.87
C ARG A 51 -5.59 12.51 -55.46
N VAL A 52 -6.20 11.31 -55.48
CA VAL A 52 -5.70 10.06 -56.04
C VAL A 52 -4.16 9.90 -56.07
N GLN A 53 -3.62 9.06 -55.19
CA GLN A 53 -2.57 8.12 -55.60
C GLN A 53 -2.83 6.73 -54.99
N LYS A 54 -3.06 5.80 -55.91
CA LYS A 54 -3.13 4.36 -55.71
C LYS A 54 -1.77 3.87 -55.23
N LEU A 55 -1.70 3.32 -54.01
CA LEU A 55 -0.66 2.38 -53.63
C LEU A 55 -1.29 1.04 -53.30
N PHE A 56 -0.97 0.10 -54.18
CA PHE A 56 -1.22 -1.33 -54.11
C PHE A 56 -0.87 -1.90 -52.73
N ILE A 57 -1.87 -2.40 -52.01
CA ILE A 57 -1.68 -3.46 -51.03
C ILE A 57 -2.52 -4.63 -51.52
N LYS A 58 -1.82 -5.73 -51.85
CA LYS A 58 -2.40 -7.00 -52.30
C LYS A 58 -3.31 -7.56 -51.20
N PRO A 59 -4.57 -7.93 -51.47
CA PRO A 59 -5.36 -8.70 -50.53
C PRO A 59 -4.84 -10.14 -50.53
N GLU A 60 -4.33 -10.58 -49.39
CA GLU A 60 -4.09 -12.00 -49.15
C GLU A 60 -5.40 -12.78 -49.29
N SER A 61 -5.28 -13.87 -50.04
CA SER A 61 -6.33 -14.76 -50.47
C SER A 61 -7.21 -15.25 -49.33
N PHE A 62 -8.51 -14.98 -49.48
CA PHE A 62 -9.62 -15.74 -48.92
C PHE A 62 -9.38 -17.25 -49.13
N ARG A 63 -9.01 -17.97 -48.06
CA ARG A 63 -9.16 -19.42 -48.01
C ARG A 63 -10.62 -19.75 -47.69
N LYS A 64 -11.27 -20.38 -48.66
CA LYS A 64 -12.62 -20.94 -48.61
C LYS A 64 -12.83 -21.79 -47.34
N PRO A 65 -13.92 -21.62 -46.57
CA PRO A 65 -14.34 -22.64 -45.62
C PRO A 65 -14.93 -23.82 -46.39
N SER A 66 -14.18 -24.91 -46.45
CA SER A 66 -14.65 -26.18 -46.97
C SER A 66 -15.74 -26.77 -46.07
N ARG A 67 -16.92 -26.99 -46.66
CA ARG A 67 -17.90 -28.04 -46.35
C ARG A 67 -18.20 -28.27 -44.87
N ILE A 68 -19.23 -27.57 -44.42
CA ILE A 68 -20.12 -27.98 -43.33
C ILE A 68 -20.66 -29.37 -43.68
N ARG A 69 -20.13 -30.42 -43.03
CA ARG A 69 -20.83 -31.70 -42.91
C ARG A 69 -21.95 -31.49 -41.90
N ARG A 70 -23.19 -31.49 -42.39
CA ARG A 70 -24.40 -31.74 -41.59
C ARG A 70 -24.18 -33.07 -40.85
N LEU A 71 -23.82 -32.99 -39.58
CA LEU A 71 -23.99 -34.09 -38.64
C LEU A 71 -25.40 -33.97 -38.10
N GLU A 72 -26.22 -34.93 -38.49
CA GLU A 72 -27.57 -35.12 -37.99
C GLU A 72 -27.54 -35.20 -36.45
N ALA A 73 -28.41 -34.42 -35.83
CA ALA A 73 -28.60 -34.40 -34.39
C ALA A 73 -29.16 -35.76 -33.94
N ARG A 74 -28.29 -36.67 -33.49
CA ARG A 74 -28.71 -37.80 -32.65
C ARG A 74 -29.07 -37.26 -31.26
N PRO A 75 -30.24 -37.62 -30.70
CA PRO A 75 -30.61 -37.23 -29.35
C PRO A 75 -29.62 -37.85 -28.36
N PHE A 76 -28.82 -36.99 -27.72
CA PHE A 76 -27.89 -37.38 -26.67
C PHE A 76 -28.71 -37.76 -25.43
N GLN A 77 -29.04 -39.04 -25.27
CA GLN A 77 -29.52 -39.58 -24.01
C GLN A 77 -28.39 -39.42 -22.98
N LYS A 78 -28.57 -38.49 -22.05
CA LYS A 78 -27.67 -38.29 -20.91
C LYS A 78 -27.62 -39.61 -20.12
N PRO A 79 -26.45 -40.28 -19.97
CA PRO A 79 -26.36 -41.41 -19.07
C PRO A 79 -26.61 -40.89 -17.65
N ALA A 80 -27.59 -41.47 -16.98
CA ALA A 80 -27.86 -41.19 -15.58
C ALA A 80 -26.56 -41.37 -14.78
N LYS A 81 -26.03 -40.27 -14.25
CA LYS A 81 -24.85 -40.27 -13.38
C LYS A 81 -25.20 -41.02 -12.10
N LYS A 82 -24.98 -42.33 -12.08
CA LYS A 82 -24.89 -43.10 -10.84
C LYS A 82 -23.68 -42.54 -10.09
N LYS A 83 -23.93 -41.93 -8.93
CA LYS A 83 -22.86 -41.46 -8.04
C LYS A 83 -21.94 -42.66 -7.77
N PRO A 84 -20.62 -42.56 -8.01
CA PRO A 84 -19.71 -43.64 -7.64
C PRO A 84 -19.89 -43.89 -6.14
N GLY A 85 -20.24 -45.12 -5.78
CA GLY A 85 -20.35 -45.53 -4.38
C GLY A 85 -19.01 -45.29 -3.68
N ILE A 86 -19.07 -45.03 -2.38
CA ILE A 86 -17.91 -44.70 -1.53
C ILE A 86 -16.73 -45.68 -1.73
N GLY A 87 -17.02 -46.95 -2.06
CA GLY A 87 -16.00 -47.95 -2.36
C GLY A 87 -15.16 -47.71 -3.64
N ALA A 88 -15.72 -47.04 -4.66
CA ALA A 88 -14.96 -46.72 -5.87
C ALA A 88 -13.91 -45.62 -5.63
N LEU A 89 -14.24 -44.66 -4.75
CA LEU A 89 -13.30 -43.62 -4.31
C LEU A 89 -12.18 -44.19 -3.45
N GLN A 90 -12.47 -45.18 -2.60
CA GLN A 90 -11.42 -45.84 -1.80
C GLN A 90 -10.41 -46.60 -2.68
N PHE A 91 -10.87 -47.25 -3.75
CA PHE A 91 -9.99 -47.93 -4.69
C PHE A 91 -9.05 -46.97 -5.45
N GLU A 92 -9.57 -45.83 -5.91
CA GLU A 92 -8.75 -44.81 -6.57
C GLU A 92 -7.70 -44.20 -5.61
N ILE A 93 -8.07 -43.98 -4.34
CA ILE A 93 -7.13 -43.46 -3.33
C ILE A 93 -6.00 -44.47 -3.05
N GLU A 94 -6.31 -45.76 -2.93
CA GLU A 94 -5.28 -46.80 -2.75
C GLU A 94 -4.35 -46.90 -3.97
N GLN A 95 -4.88 -46.72 -5.18
CA GLN A 95 -4.10 -46.77 -6.41
C GLN A 95 -3.12 -45.58 -6.49
N ILE A 96 -3.57 -44.38 -6.14
CA ILE A 96 -2.73 -43.17 -6.07
C ILE A 96 -1.63 -43.33 -5.01
N LEU A 97 -1.94 -43.91 -3.85
CA LEU A 97 -0.95 -44.16 -2.79
C LEU A 97 0.13 -45.16 -3.23
N LYS A 98 -0.25 -46.23 -3.95
CA LYS A 98 0.71 -47.20 -4.50
C LYS A 98 1.61 -46.56 -5.56
N GLU A 99 1.08 -45.69 -6.42
CA GLU A 99 1.88 -44.98 -7.42
C GLU A 99 2.86 -43.99 -6.78
N ALA A 100 2.42 -43.25 -5.76
CA ALA A 100 3.28 -42.32 -5.02
C ALA A 100 4.46 -43.04 -4.33
N GLN A 101 4.21 -44.19 -3.70
CA GLN A 101 5.27 -45.01 -3.09
C GLN A 101 6.24 -45.58 -4.14
N ALA A 102 5.74 -45.97 -5.32
CA ALA A 102 6.59 -46.42 -6.41
C ALA A 102 7.52 -45.31 -6.94
N LEU A 103 7.03 -44.07 -7.02
CA LEU A 103 7.83 -42.91 -7.42
C LEU A 103 8.91 -42.55 -6.37
N GLN A 104 8.59 -42.62 -5.08
CA GLN A 104 9.59 -42.43 -4.01
C GLN A 104 10.72 -43.46 -4.08
N LYS A 105 10.41 -44.73 -4.33
CA LYS A 105 11.43 -45.78 -4.53
C LYS A 105 12.29 -45.55 -5.77
N LYS A 106 11.71 -45.01 -6.84
CA LYS A 106 12.47 -44.62 -8.06
C LYS A 106 13.39 -43.42 -7.80
N LEU A 107 12.96 -42.44 -7.01
CA LEU A 107 13.81 -41.30 -6.66
C LEU A 107 14.99 -41.70 -5.75
N ALA A 108 14.78 -42.66 -4.84
CA ALA A 108 15.83 -43.16 -3.95
C ALA A 108 16.96 -43.92 -4.67
N THR A 109 16.69 -44.49 -5.86
CA THR A 109 17.70 -45.24 -6.63
C THR A 109 18.51 -44.35 -7.59
N VAL A 110 18.09 -43.11 -7.83
CA VAL A 110 18.85 -42.15 -8.65
C VAL A 110 19.93 -41.47 -7.80
N LYS A 111 21.05 -42.17 -7.58
CA LYS A 111 22.27 -41.53 -7.06
C LYS A 111 22.72 -40.45 -8.05
N PRO A 112 22.84 -39.16 -7.63
CA PRO A 112 23.29 -38.11 -8.53
C PRO A 112 24.76 -38.36 -8.89
N LYS A 113 25.01 -38.82 -10.12
CA LYS A 113 26.34 -38.76 -10.72
C LYS A 113 26.66 -37.29 -10.96
N LEU A 114 27.25 -36.63 -9.95
CA LEU A 114 27.86 -35.31 -10.05
C LEU A 114 29.05 -35.39 -11.03
N ALA A 115 28.76 -35.28 -12.32
CA ALA A 115 29.75 -35.01 -13.35
C ALA A 115 30.27 -33.58 -13.12
N LYS A 116 31.53 -33.50 -12.64
CA LYS A 116 32.25 -32.23 -12.49
C LYS A 116 32.24 -31.48 -13.84
N PRO A 117 31.71 -30.25 -13.93
CA PRO A 117 31.73 -29.50 -15.17
C PRO A 117 33.18 -29.18 -15.56
N LYS A 118 33.60 -29.65 -16.73
CA LYS A 118 34.87 -29.27 -17.37
C LYS A 118 34.81 -27.78 -17.69
N VAL A 119 35.47 -26.96 -16.87
CA VAL A 119 35.67 -25.53 -17.14
C VAL A 119 36.58 -25.39 -18.37
N PRO A 120 36.12 -24.77 -19.47
CA PRO A 120 36.99 -24.50 -20.62
C PRO A 120 38.03 -23.44 -20.23
N LYS A 121 39.31 -23.80 -20.37
CA LYS A 121 40.46 -22.92 -20.11
C LYS A 121 40.38 -21.67 -21.02
N PRO A 122 40.36 -20.44 -20.48
CA PRO A 122 40.41 -19.24 -21.30
C PRO A 122 41.82 -19.02 -21.86
N LYS A 123 42.00 -19.26 -23.16
CA LYS A 123 43.16 -18.80 -23.93
C LYS A 123 42.96 -17.30 -24.27
N LYS A 124 43.37 -16.38 -23.39
CA LYS A 124 43.64 -14.99 -23.78
C LYS A 124 44.92 -14.49 -23.12
N LYS A 125 45.93 -14.24 -23.97
CA LYS A 125 47.20 -13.61 -23.65
C LYS A 125 46.92 -12.20 -23.09
N MET A 126 47.17 -11.98 -21.80
CA MET A 126 47.17 -10.63 -21.24
C MET A 126 48.47 -9.90 -21.65
N PRO A 127 48.40 -8.61 -22.06
CA PRO A 127 49.58 -7.79 -22.24
C PRO A 127 50.26 -7.54 -20.89
N LYS A 128 51.58 -7.77 -20.84
CA LYS A 128 52.44 -7.55 -19.67
C LYS A 128 52.41 -6.06 -19.26
N ARG A 129 51.58 -5.70 -18.28
CA ARG A 129 51.67 -4.39 -17.61
C ARG A 129 52.88 -4.39 -16.68
N LYS A 130 54.03 -3.96 -17.20
CA LYS A 130 55.15 -3.47 -16.39
C LYS A 130 54.74 -2.12 -15.83
N ARG A 131 54.55 -2.05 -14.50
CA ARG A 131 54.88 -0.92 -13.61
C ARG A 131 54.39 -1.26 -12.21
N ARG A 132 55.23 -1.98 -11.46
CA ARG A 132 55.15 -2.01 -10.01
C ARG A 132 55.47 -0.58 -9.55
N PHE A 133 54.47 0.18 -9.13
CA PHE A 133 54.73 1.31 -8.25
C PHE A 133 55.24 0.70 -6.95
N ALA A 134 56.54 0.81 -6.72
CA ALA A 134 57.13 0.46 -5.44
C ALA A 134 56.53 1.41 -4.40
N PHE A 135 55.57 0.91 -3.62
CA PHE A 135 55.16 1.57 -2.39
C PHE A 135 56.41 1.63 -1.51
N LYS A 136 57.00 2.82 -1.39
CA LYS A 136 58.04 3.05 -0.39
C LYS A 136 57.37 2.83 0.97
N PRO A 137 57.83 1.88 1.80
CA PRO A 137 57.28 1.71 3.13
C PRO A 137 57.51 3.01 3.90
N LEU A 138 56.47 3.51 4.58
CA LEU A 138 56.62 4.69 5.42
C LEU A 138 57.68 4.41 6.48
N THR A 139 58.56 5.38 6.70
CA THR A 139 59.58 5.26 7.73
C THR A 139 58.94 5.34 9.12
N ARG A 140 59.58 4.76 10.12
CA ARG A 140 59.07 4.74 11.51
C ARG A 140 58.80 6.15 12.05
N ASP A 141 59.57 7.14 11.58
CA ASP A 141 59.44 8.53 11.97
C ASP A 141 58.25 9.21 11.30
N GLU A 142 57.95 8.90 10.04
CA GLU A 142 56.72 9.36 9.37
C GLU A 142 55.46 8.84 10.08
N VAL A 143 55.50 7.58 10.53
CA VAL A 143 54.40 6.99 11.31
C VAL A 143 54.25 7.66 12.68
N ARG A 144 55.35 8.01 13.35
CA ARG A 144 55.33 8.79 14.62
C ARG A 144 54.77 10.19 14.40
N ALA A 145 55.18 10.89 13.35
CA ALA A 145 54.69 12.23 13.01
C ALA A 145 53.18 12.21 12.69
N LEU A 146 52.70 11.19 11.98
CA LEU A 146 51.26 11.01 11.71
C LEU A 146 50.47 10.75 12.99
N ARG A 147 50.97 9.92 13.92
CA ARG A 147 50.33 9.69 15.23
C ARG A 147 50.29 10.95 16.08
N GLN A 148 51.33 11.77 16.07
CA GLN A 148 51.33 13.06 16.77
C GLN A 148 50.34 14.05 16.15
N LYS A 149 50.27 14.15 14.81
CA LYS A 149 49.25 14.97 14.12
C LYS A 149 47.82 14.51 14.42
N LEU A 150 47.58 13.20 14.53
CA LEU A 150 46.28 12.64 14.93
C LEU A 150 45.93 12.94 16.39
N LYS A 151 46.90 12.95 17.32
CA LYS A 151 46.68 13.35 18.71
C LYS A 151 46.45 14.85 18.89
N GLN A 152 47.04 15.69 18.03
CA GLN A 152 46.86 17.14 18.05
C GLN A 152 45.58 17.61 17.36
N ARG A 153 44.93 16.75 16.56
CA ARG A 153 43.55 17.01 16.12
C ARG A 153 42.64 16.87 17.33
N LYS A 154 42.34 18.02 17.96
CA LYS A 154 41.32 18.13 18.99
C LYS A 154 40.07 17.38 18.51
N PRO A 155 39.45 16.53 19.35
CA PRO A 155 38.13 16.00 18.99
C PRO A 155 37.24 17.21 18.67
N LEU A 156 36.57 17.17 17.51
CA LEU A 156 35.51 18.14 17.22
C LEU A 156 34.62 18.15 18.46
N GLN A 157 34.58 19.28 19.16
CA GLN A 157 33.86 19.36 20.42
C GLN A 157 32.42 18.93 20.17
N ASP A 158 31.85 18.13 21.06
CA ASP A 158 30.49 17.61 20.89
C ASP A 158 29.47 18.74 20.59
N PHE A 159 29.77 19.95 21.04
CA PHE A 159 29.05 21.18 20.73
C PHE A 159 29.00 21.56 19.24
N GLU A 160 30.08 21.38 18.46
CA GLU A 160 30.08 21.65 17.02
C GLU A 160 29.28 20.60 16.24
N ILE A 161 29.33 19.35 16.69
CA ILE A 161 28.52 18.26 16.14
C ILE A 161 27.03 18.51 16.44
N GLU A 162 26.70 18.98 17.63
CA GLU A 162 25.33 19.30 18.05
C GLU A 162 24.78 20.53 17.33
N ARG A 163 25.61 21.57 17.14
CA ARG A 163 25.27 22.76 16.36
C ARG A 163 25.04 22.45 14.88
N LEU A 164 25.84 21.56 14.28
CA LEU A 164 25.63 21.07 12.92
C LEU A 164 24.34 20.22 12.81
N LYS A 165 24.04 19.39 13.81
CA LYS A 165 22.77 18.63 13.85
C LYS A 165 21.55 19.53 13.94
N GLN A 166 21.61 20.64 14.70
CA GLN A 166 20.51 21.60 14.78
C GLN A 166 20.31 22.36 13.46
N HIS A 167 21.39 22.80 12.81
CA HIS A 167 21.31 23.50 11.52
C HIS A 167 20.84 22.60 10.36
N LEU A 168 21.05 21.28 10.43
CA LEU A 168 20.55 20.33 9.43
C LEU A 168 19.07 19.97 9.61
N LYS A 169 18.52 20.04 10.84
CA LYS A 169 17.11 19.70 11.10
C LYS A 169 16.13 20.79 10.71
N GLN A 170 16.49 22.07 10.88
CA GLN A 170 15.56 23.18 10.70
C GLN A 170 15.14 23.48 9.25
N PRO A 171 16.04 23.52 8.24
CA PRO A 171 15.63 23.92 6.89
C PRO A 171 14.93 22.81 6.10
N VAL A 172 15.04 21.55 6.53
CA VAL A 172 14.41 20.41 5.84
C VAL A 172 12.97 20.22 6.31
N ALA A 173 12.70 20.36 7.61
CA ALA A 173 11.36 20.25 8.17
C ALA A 173 10.45 21.40 7.69
N GLU A 174 10.93 22.64 7.72
CA GLU A 174 10.12 23.79 7.26
C GLU A 174 9.81 23.74 5.76
N LYS A 175 10.75 23.24 4.93
CA LYS A 175 10.50 23.06 3.50
C LYS A 175 9.48 21.95 3.22
N ALA A 176 9.55 20.84 3.95
CA ALA A 176 8.57 19.75 3.80
C ALA A 176 7.15 20.20 4.21
N GLU A 177 7.02 20.99 5.27
CA GLU A 177 5.72 21.55 5.68
C GLU A 177 5.17 22.56 4.67
N GLN A 178 6.03 23.38 4.05
CA GLN A 178 5.61 24.31 3.00
C GLN A 178 5.17 23.59 1.73
N GLU A 179 5.85 22.53 1.33
CA GLU A 179 5.46 21.70 0.17
C GLU A 179 4.12 20.98 0.41
N LEU A 180 3.89 20.44 1.61
CA LEU A 180 2.61 19.82 1.97
C LEU A 180 1.46 20.83 1.92
N ARG A 181 1.65 22.04 2.46
CA ARG A 181 0.64 23.12 2.38
C ARG A 181 0.34 23.54 0.95
N ALA A 182 1.36 23.59 0.08
CA ALA A 182 1.16 23.92 -1.34
C ALA A 182 0.31 22.86 -2.06
N LEU A 183 0.55 21.57 -1.79
CA LEU A 183 -0.23 20.47 -2.36
C LEU A 183 -1.68 20.44 -1.87
N GLU A 184 -1.93 20.81 -0.61
CA GLU A 184 -3.30 20.94 -0.07
C GLU A 184 -4.08 22.06 -0.76
N LEU A 185 -3.44 23.21 -1.00
CA LEU A 185 -4.08 24.33 -1.71
C LEU A 185 -4.40 24.00 -3.17
N ASP A 186 -3.52 23.26 -3.86
CA ASP A 186 -3.77 22.81 -5.23
C ASP A 186 -4.93 21.80 -5.34
N LYS A 187 -5.08 20.92 -4.34
CA LYS A 187 -6.24 20.01 -4.27
C LYS A 187 -7.55 20.77 -4.11
N ILE A 188 -7.56 21.80 -3.24
CA ILE A 188 -8.74 22.66 -3.04
C ILE A 188 -9.07 23.41 -4.33
N ARG A 189 -8.06 23.96 -5.01
CA ARG A 189 -8.25 24.69 -6.27
C ARG A 189 -8.82 23.81 -7.39
N LYS A 190 -8.31 22.59 -7.55
CA LYS A 190 -8.85 21.63 -8.53
C LYS A 190 -10.30 21.24 -8.24
N SER A 191 -10.67 21.07 -6.97
CA SER A 191 -12.07 20.79 -6.60
C SER A 191 -13.04 21.96 -6.85
N LEU A 192 -12.53 23.18 -6.98
CA LEU A 192 -13.33 24.39 -7.28
C LEU A 192 -13.47 24.67 -8.77
N GLU A 193 -12.55 24.16 -9.60
CA GLU A 193 -12.57 24.37 -11.06
C GLU A 193 -13.31 23.26 -11.84
N GLU A 194 -13.78 22.18 -11.18
CA GLU A 194 -14.61 21.18 -11.85
C GLU A 194 -15.96 21.78 -12.28
N PRO A 195 -16.23 21.88 -13.60
CA PRO A 195 -17.45 22.48 -14.11
C PRO A 195 -18.63 21.60 -13.74
N LYS A 196 -19.56 22.15 -12.93
CA LYS A 196 -20.86 21.54 -12.63
C LYS A 196 -21.47 20.96 -13.91
N PRO A 197 -21.76 19.64 -13.99
CA PRO A 197 -22.42 19.07 -15.14
C PRO A 197 -23.77 19.77 -15.34
N ARG A 198 -23.99 20.31 -16.55
CA ARG A 198 -25.26 20.91 -16.96
C ARG A 198 -26.36 19.88 -16.79
N GLN A 199 -27.28 20.14 -15.87
CA GLN A 199 -28.49 19.35 -15.70
C GLN A 199 -29.32 19.42 -17.00
N PRO A 200 -29.74 18.29 -17.58
CA PRO A 200 -30.69 18.30 -18.68
C PRO A 200 -32.05 18.83 -18.19
N ALA A 201 -32.71 19.60 -19.06
CA ALA A 201 -34.00 20.23 -18.79
C ALA A 201 -35.07 19.19 -18.41
N PRO A 202 -36.02 19.54 -17.52
CA PRO A 202 -37.05 18.62 -17.06
C PRO A 202 -38.09 18.38 -18.15
N GLU A 203 -38.08 17.19 -18.75
CA GLU A 203 -39.21 16.66 -19.49
C GLU A 203 -40.34 16.33 -18.52
N GLN A 204 -41.50 16.91 -18.79
CA GLN A 204 -42.74 16.76 -18.06
C GLN A 204 -43.29 15.34 -18.26
N ALA A 205 -42.94 14.42 -17.37
CA ALA A 205 -43.62 13.12 -17.27
C ALA A 205 -44.40 13.08 -15.96
N ALA A 206 -45.72 13.17 -16.11
CA ALA A 206 -46.69 12.86 -15.06
C ALA A 206 -46.52 11.38 -14.67
N PHE A 207 -45.87 11.13 -13.53
CA PHE A 207 -45.85 9.81 -12.91
C PHE A 207 -46.19 9.91 -11.43
N GLN A 208 -47.03 8.96 -11.04
CA GLN A 208 -47.79 8.86 -9.81
C GLN A 208 -46.93 9.05 -8.56
N ALA A 209 -47.47 9.82 -7.61
CA ALA A 209 -46.91 10.04 -6.29
C ALA A 209 -46.80 8.71 -5.52
N ALA A 210 -45.60 8.15 -5.48
CA ALA A 210 -45.21 7.21 -4.45
C ALA A 210 -45.00 7.99 -3.13
N PRO A 211 -45.48 7.50 -1.98
CA PRO A 211 -45.28 8.17 -0.70
C PRO A 211 -43.78 8.24 -0.40
N GLN A 212 -43.24 9.45 -0.30
CA GLN A 212 -41.90 9.68 0.25
C GLN A 212 -41.89 9.19 1.69
N VAL A 213 -41.29 8.01 1.91
CA VAL A 213 -40.93 7.51 3.23
C VAL A 213 -39.85 8.46 3.75
N GLN A 214 -40.24 9.37 4.64
CA GLN A 214 -39.32 10.15 5.44
C GLN A 214 -38.47 9.17 6.25
N GLN A 215 -37.22 8.96 5.83
CA GLN A 215 -36.26 8.21 6.62
C GLN A 215 -36.13 8.92 7.98
N PRO A 216 -36.23 8.19 9.10
CA PRO A 216 -36.01 8.78 10.41
C PRO A 216 -34.55 9.25 10.43
N ALA A 217 -34.34 10.57 10.56
CA ALA A 217 -33.04 11.12 10.85
C ALA A 217 -32.54 10.44 12.12
N ALA A 218 -31.58 9.52 11.98
CA ALA A 218 -30.84 9.02 13.12
C ALA A 218 -30.33 10.25 13.85
N ALA A 219 -30.60 10.33 15.15
CA ALA A 219 -30.14 11.43 15.98
C ALA A 219 -28.61 11.38 15.96
N GLU A 220 -27.99 12.08 15.00
CA GLU A 220 -26.56 12.29 14.99
C GLU A 220 -26.25 13.06 16.27
N GLU A 221 -25.69 12.34 17.25
CA GLU A 221 -25.11 12.93 18.44
C GLU A 221 -24.23 14.10 18.00
N SER A 222 -24.37 15.23 18.69
CA SER A 222 -23.66 16.44 18.32
C SER A 222 -22.17 16.14 18.27
N ILE A 223 -21.47 16.63 17.24
CA ILE A 223 -20.00 16.48 17.15
C ILE A 223 -19.33 17.03 18.42
N ASP A 224 -19.93 18.04 19.06
CA ASP A 224 -19.46 18.59 20.33
C ASP A 224 -19.55 17.58 21.47
N ASP A 225 -20.63 16.80 21.55
CA ASP A 225 -20.82 15.77 22.56
C ASP A 225 -19.78 14.66 22.38
N GLN A 226 -19.55 14.23 21.14
CA GLN A 226 -18.52 13.23 20.81
C GLN A 226 -17.09 13.69 21.15
N ILE A 227 -16.80 14.99 21.01
CA ILE A 227 -15.51 15.56 21.43
C ILE A 227 -15.40 15.52 22.96
N SER A 228 -16.45 15.90 23.69
CA SER A 228 -16.43 15.85 25.16
C SER A 228 -16.28 14.42 25.68
N GLU A 229 -17.00 13.45 25.12
CA GLU A 229 -16.89 12.04 25.52
C GLU A 229 -15.48 11.49 25.28
N THR A 230 -14.86 11.82 24.14
CA THR A 230 -13.50 11.37 23.84
C THR A 230 -12.46 12.01 24.77
N GLU A 231 -12.65 13.27 25.17
CA GLU A 231 -11.82 13.94 26.18
C GLU A 231 -11.99 13.32 27.58
N GLU A 232 -13.20 12.89 27.94
CA GLU A 232 -13.46 12.18 29.19
C GLU A 232 -12.82 10.78 29.21
N LEU A 233 -12.87 10.05 28.10
CA LEU A 233 -12.20 8.76 27.96
C LEU A 233 -10.68 8.86 28.11
N LEU A 234 -10.06 9.91 27.57
CA LEU A 234 -8.63 10.17 27.76
C LEU A 234 -8.29 10.39 29.24
N LYS A 235 -9.08 11.20 29.95
CA LYS A 235 -8.91 11.41 31.40
C LYS A 235 -9.12 10.11 32.19
N GLY A 236 -10.07 9.27 31.78
CA GLY A 236 -10.30 7.95 32.39
C GLY A 236 -9.08 7.02 32.24
N LEU A 237 -8.49 6.96 31.04
CA LEU A 237 -7.28 6.18 30.78
C LEU A 237 -6.07 6.68 31.58
N GLU A 238 -5.90 8.00 31.73
CA GLU A 238 -4.87 8.58 32.58
C GLU A 238 -5.02 8.12 34.04
N GLN A 239 -6.25 8.12 34.57
CA GLN A 239 -6.50 7.63 35.92
C GLN A 239 -6.23 6.13 36.07
N ASP A 240 -6.61 5.32 35.08
CA ASP A 240 -6.35 3.88 35.09
C ASP A 240 -4.86 3.55 35.00
N PHE A 241 -4.10 4.33 34.22
CA PHE A 241 -2.65 4.23 34.16
C PHE A 241 -1.99 4.61 35.50
N LEU A 242 -2.42 5.72 36.11
CA LEU A 242 -1.92 6.13 37.43
C LEU A 242 -2.23 5.11 38.53
N LYS A 243 -3.40 4.46 38.45
CA LYS A 243 -3.80 3.35 39.34
C LYS A 243 -3.13 2.02 38.99
N ARG A 244 -2.26 1.98 37.97
CA ARG A 244 -1.56 0.78 37.47
C ARG A 244 -2.50 -0.36 37.04
N ARG A 245 -3.72 -0.03 36.60
CA ARG A 245 -4.69 -1.00 36.09
C ARG A 245 -4.39 -1.44 34.66
N ILE A 246 -3.70 -0.60 33.90
CA ILE A 246 -3.27 -0.85 32.54
C ILE A 246 -1.75 -0.75 32.43
N SER A 247 -1.18 -1.51 31.49
CA SER A 247 0.25 -1.49 31.22
C SER A 247 0.67 -0.22 30.44
N GLU A 248 1.91 0.23 30.59
CA GLU A 248 2.45 1.37 29.83
C GLU A 248 2.31 1.25 28.30
N PRO A 249 2.62 0.10 27.65
CA PRO A 249 2.46 -0.01 26.20
C PRO A 249 0.99 0.10 25.77
N GLU A 250 0.07 -0.50 26.53
CA GLU A 250 -1.37 -0.42 26.27
C GLU A 250 -1.91 1.00 26.43
N TYR A 251 -1.47 1.71 27.48
CA TYR A 251 -1.80 3.11 27.68
C TYR A 251 -1.34 3.97 26.50
N ARG A 252 -0.07 3.83 26.07
CA ARG A 252 0.47 4.60 24.93
C ARG A 252 -0.33 4.36 23.65
N GLN A 253 -0.72 3.12 23.37
CA GLN A 253 -1.50 2.79 22.18
C GLN A 253 -2.91 3.40 22.24
N ARG A 254 -3.64 3.20 23.35
CA ARG A 254 -5.00 3.74 23.50
C ARG A 254 -5.05 5.27 23.47
N VAL A 255 -4.04 5.93 24.04
CA VAL A 255 -3.91 7.40 23.96
C VAL A 255 -3.72 7.87 22.52
N LEU A 256 -2.86 7.21 21.75
CA LEU A 256 -2.65 7.54 20.33
C LEU A 256 -3.95 7.39 19.51
N ASP A 257 -4.70 6.32 19.72
CA ASP A 257 -5.96 6.06 19.01
C ASP A 257 -7.03 7.12 19.33
N LEU A 258 -7.18 7.48 20.62
CA LEU A 258 -8.13 8.51 21.04
C LEU A 258 -7.71 9.92 20.58
N ASP A 259 -6.41 10.24 20.64
CA ASP A 259 -5.88 11.51 20.11
C ASP A 259 -6.14 11.65 18.60
N GLN A 260 -6.00 10.56 17.84
CA GLN A 260 -6.32 10.55 16.42
C GLN A 260 -7.81 10.81 16.20
N LYS A 261 -8.70 10.10 16.92
CA LYS A 261 -10.15 10.30 16.84
C LYS A 261 -10.54 11.74 17.17
N LEU A 262 -9.91 12.33 18.20
CA LEU A 262 -10.15 13.69 18.63
C LEU A 262 -9.72 14.72 17.57
N ARG A 263 -8.60 14.48 16.87
CA ARG A 263 -8.19 15.30 15.71
C ARG A 263 -9.20 15.21 14.57
N GLU A 264 -9.67 14.02 14.25
CA GLU A 264 -10.66 13.81 13.19
C GLU A 264 -11.99 14.53 13.50
N LEU A 265 -12.49 14.43 14.74
CA LEU A 265 -13.68 15.14 15.19
C LEU A 265 -13.51 16.67 15.12
N LYS A 266 -12.35 17.19 15.53
CA LYS A 266 -12.04 18.64 15.41
C LYS A 266 -11.98 19.10 13.95
N ILE A 267 -11.45 18.29 13.04
CA ILE A 267 -11.47 18.59 11.60
C ILE A 267 -12.90 18.60 11.06
N ARG A 268 -13.74 17.62 11.46
CA ARG A 268 -15.16 17.57 11.07
C ARG A 268 -15.92 18.78 11.58
N LYS A 269 -15.75 19.15 12.85
CA LYS A 269 -16.33 20.36 13.44
C LYS A 269 -15.96 21.61 12.64
N LYS A 270 -14.67 21.78 12.34
CA LYS A 270 -14.18 22.92 11.53
C LYS A 270 -14.77 22.93 10.13
N LYS A 271 -14.93 21.77 9.48
CA LYS A 271 -15.59 21.65 8.17
C LYS A 271 -17.08 22.03 8.24
N GLN A 272 -17.79 21.60 9.27
CA GLN A 272 -19.19 21.94 9.48
C GLN A 272 -19.37 23.45 9.70
N GLU A 273 -18.47 24.07 10.49
CA GLU A 273 -18.42 25.52 10.68
C GLU A 273 -18.13 26.28 9.37
N GLN A 274 -17.17 25.80 8.57
CA GLN A 274 -16.81 26.41 7.28
C GLN A 274 -17.94 26.34 6.24
N LEU A 275 -18.73 25.26 6.27
CA LEU A 275 -19.88 25.09 5.38
C LEU A 275 -21.08 25.96 5.79
N GLY A 276 -21.01 26.68 6.93
CA GLY A 276 -22.11 27.48 7.42
C GLY A 276 -23.33 26.66 7.82
N LEU A 277 -23.18 25.33 7.92
CA LEU A 277 -24.17 24.41 8.45
C LEU A 277 -24.16 24.52 9.98
N LYS A 278 -24.48 25.71 10.50
CA LYS A 278 -24.83 25.80 11.92
C LYS A 278 -26.06 24.91 12.09
N PRO A 279 -25.99 23.86 12.92
CA PRO A 279 -27.17 23.07 13.22
C PRO A 279 -28.22 24.06 13.73
N LYS A 280 -29.31 24.23 12.99
CA LYS A 280 -30.45 25.00 13.48
C LYS A 280 -30.84 24.30 14.78
N PRO A 281 -30.87 25.00 15.93
CA PRO A 281 -31.36 24.41 17.16
C PRO A 281 -32.78 23.95 16.86
N MET A 282 -32.98 22.64 16.73
CA MET A 282 -34.31 22.11 16.55
C MET A 282 -35.08 22.53 17.81
N PRO A 283 -36.29 23.09 17.68
CA PRO A 283 -37.10 23.42 18.84
C PRO A 283 -37.23 22.16 19.67
N VAL A 284 -36.78 22.23 20.92
CA VAL A 284 -36.87 21.17 21.92
C VAL A 284 -38.35 20.84 22.07
N VAL A 285 -38.82 19.82 21.36
CA VAL A 285 -40.17 19.30 21.55
C VAL A 285 -40.13 18.58 22.89
N PRO A 286 -40.94 18.98 23.89
CA PRO A 286 -40.96 18.35 25.19
C PRO A 286 -41.31 16.86 25.05
N GLN A 287 -40.30 16.01 25.29
CA GLN A 287 -40.41 14.56 25.35
C GLN A 287 -41.11 14.17 26.65
N ALA A 288 -42.45 14.26 26.67
CA ALA A 288 -43.26 13.51 27.61
C ALA A 288 -44.18 12.61 26.76
N ALA A 289 -44.12 11.30 26.98
CA ALA A 289 -44.88 10.25 26.28
C ALA A 289 -44.36 9.80 24.90
N LYS A 290 -43.22 9.09 24.87
CA LYS A 290 -42.97 8.07 23.82
C LYS A 290 -41.93 7.03 24.24
N VAL A 291 -42.06 6.50 25.46
CA VAL A 291 -41.38 5.26 25.86
C VAL A 291 -42.34 4.13 25.51
N GLN A 292 -42.10 3.42 24.40
CA GLN A 292 -42.46 1.99 24.17
C GLN A 292 -42.36 1.49 22.70
N ALA A 293 -41.87 2.26 21.72
CA ALA A 293 -41.92 1.82 20.31
C ALA A 293 -40.60 1.91 19.52
N GLN A 294 -39.44 1.78 20.15
CA GLN A 294 -38.15 1.77 19.46
C GLN A 294 -37.27 0.60 19.93
N GLU A 295 -37.55 -0.59 19.42
CA GLU A 295 -36.61 -1.72 19.54
C GLU A 295 -36.55 -2.58 18.26
N GLN A 296 -37.05 -2.10 17.11
CA GLN A 296 -37.05 -2.85 15.85
C GLN A 296 -36.70 -2.00 14.61
N ALA A 297 -35.71 -1.11 14.72
CA ALA A 297 -35.13 -0.46 13.55
C ALA A 297 -33.68 -0.91 13.38
N GLN A 298 -33.49 -2.19 13.07
CA GLN A 298 -32.27 -2.60 12.38
C GLN A 298 -32.20 -1.85 11.04
N PRO A 299 -31.03 -1.35 10.62
CA PRO A 299 -30.89 -0.68 9.34
C PRO A 299 -31.29 -1.69 8.25
N GLN A 300 -32.38 -1.41 7.56
CA GLN A 300 -32.76 -2.11 6.32
C GLN A 300 -31.76 -1.72 5.24
N VAL A 301 -30.51 -2.16 5.37
CA VAL A 301 -29.66 -2.27 4.20
C VAL A 301 -30.27 -3.35 3.33
N SER A 302 -30.31 -3.04 2.04
CA SER A 302 -31.31 -3.47 1.09
C SER A 302 -31.47 -4.99 1.08
N ALA A 303 -32.66 -5.47 1.45
CA ALA A 303 -33.08 -6.84 1.21
C ALA A 303 -32.85 -7.26 -0.27
N GLU A 304 -32.73 -6.29 -1.19
CA GLU A 304 -32.31 -6.48 -2.57
C GLU A 304 -30.85 -6.93 -2.70
N MET A 305 -29.90 -6.32 -1.97
CA MET A 305 -28.50 -6.73 -1.96
C MET A 305 -28.33 -8.12 -1.33
N GLN A 306 -29.03 -8.41 -0.22
CA GLN A 306 -29.04 -9.77 0.35
C GLN A 306 -29.62 -10.79 -0.64
N ARG A 307 -30.75 -10.50 -1.27
CA ARG A 307 -31.33 -11.37 -2.32
C ARG A 307 -30.39 -11.54 -3.50
N PHE A 308 -29.65 -10.51 -3.89
CA PHE A 308 -28.66 -10.57 -4.96
C PHE A 308 -27.49 -11.50 -4.59
N LEU A 309 -26.96 -11.35 -3.37
CA LEU A 309 -25.91 -12.22 -2.84
C LEU A 309 -26.40 -13.68 -2.71
N GLU A 310 -27.58 -13.91 -2.13
CA GLU A 310 -28.18 -15.25 -2.03
C GLU A 310 -28.43 -15.89 -3.40
N LYS A 311 -28.86 -15.11 -4.39
CA LYS A 311 -29.06 -15.60 -5.77
C LYS A 311 -27.75 -15.95 -6.46
N ARG A 312 -26.66 -15.26 -6.15
CA ARG A 312 -25.34 -15.48 -6.77
C ARG A 312 -24.51 -16.55 -6.07
N PHE A 313 -24.62 -16.67 -4.75
CA PHE A 313 -23.82 -17.57 -3.92
C PHE A 313 -24.61 -18.79 -3.42
N GLY A 314 -25.92 -18.86 -3.67
CA GLY A 314 -26.79 -19.95 -3.21
C GLY A 314 -27.05 -19.89 -1.70
N LYS A 315 -27.56 -21.00 -1.14
CA LYS A 315 -27.73 -21.18 0.32
C LYS A 315 -26.38 -21.39 1.03
N SER A 316 -25.47 -20.45 0.85
CA SER A 316 -24.22 -20.41 1.60
C SER A 316 -24.50 -20.08 3.07
N ASP A 317 -23.53 -20.36 3.94
CA ASP A 317 -23.63 -20.03 5.36
C ASP A 317 -23.99 -18.56 5.56
N ARG A 318 -25.07 -18.32 6.30
CA ARG A 318 -25.62 -16.99 6.58
C ARG A 318 -24.56 -16.03 7.16
N GLN A 319 -23.69 -16.54 8.02
CA GLN A 319 -22.57 -15.78 8.60
C GLN A 319 -21.57 -15.27 7.55
N LYS A 320 -21.29 -16.07 6.49
CA LYS A 320 -20.37 -15.64 5.43
C LYS A 320 -21.00 -14.55 4.58
N LEU A 321 -22.30 -14.66 4.29
CA LEU A 321 -23.07 -13.64 3.58
C LEU A 321 -23.10 -12.32 4.36
N GLU A 322 -23.36 -12.36 5.66
CA GLU A 322 -23.33 -11.16 6.53
C GLU A 322 -21.94 -10.51 6.52
N SER A 323 -20.86 -11.29 6.65
CA SER A 323 -19.49 -10.73 6.61
C SER A 323 -19.10 -10.13 5.26
N LEU A 324 -19.64 -10.67 4.16
CA LEU A 324 -19.43 -10.12 2.81
C LEU A 324 -20.22 -8.83 2.63
N GLU A 325 -21.45 -8.80 3.15
CA GLU A 325 -22.32 -7.63 3.10
C GLU A 325 -21.71 -6.45 3.84
N GLU A 326 -21.19 -6.65 5.06
CA GLU A 326 -20.49 -5.61 5.82
C GLU A 326 -19.29 -5.03 5.05
N LYS A 327 -18.48 -5.89 4.42
CA LYS A 327 -17.32 -5.46 3.63
C LYS A 327 -17.72 -4.69 2.37
N VAL A 328 -18.78 -5.12 1.69
CA VAL A 328 -19.30 -4.41 0.51
C VAL A 328 -19.84 -3.04 0.93
N GLN A 329 -20.57 -2.95 2.05
CA GLN A 329 -21.05 -1.68 2.58
C GLN A 329 -19.90 -0.75 2.98
N GLU A 330 -18.83 -1.27 3.61
CA GLU A 330 -17.67 -0.46 3.96
C GLU A 330 -16.98 0.10 2.71
N LEU A 331 -16.84 -0.71 1.65
CA LEU A 331 -16.31 -0.26 0.36
C LEU A 331 -17.20 0.80 -0.29
N MET A 332 -18.52 0.60 -0.29
CA MET A 332 -19.46 1.59 -0.82
C MET A 332 -19.35 2.92 -0.08
N LYS A 333 -19.23 2.90 1.25
CA LYS A 333 -19.04 4.10 2.07
C LYS A 333 -17.71 4.80 1.77
N ARG A 334 -16.62 4.03 1.63
CA ARG A 334 -15.28 4.58 1.35
C ARG A 334 -15.17 5.21 -0.03
N PHE A 335 -15.80 4.62 -1.04
CA PHE A 335 -15.69 5.04 -2.44
C PHE A 335 -16.89 5.86 -2.94
N HIS A 336 -17.87 6.12 -2.08
CA HIS A 336 -19.12 6.80 -2.43
C HIS A 336 -19.84 6.17 -3.64
N LEU A 337 -19.78 4.84 -3.75
CA LEU A 337 -20.41 4.09 -4.84
C LEU A 337 -21.90 3.95 -4.59
N SER A 338 -22.70 4.14 -5.64
CA SER A 338 -24.13 3.83 -5.58
C SER A 338 -24.37 2.31 -5.58
N GLU A 339 -25.48 1.84 -4.98
CA GLU A 339 -25.84 0.40 -4.95
C GLU A 339 -25.87 -0.20 -6.37
N ARG A 340 -26.37 0.55 -7.35
CA ARG A 340 -26.46 0.10 -8.76
C ARG A 340 -25.11 -0.09 -9.42
N GLU A 341 -24.14 0.79 -9.14
CA GLU A 341 -22.78 0.67 -9.66
C GLU A 341 -22.06 -0.52 -9.03
N ALA A 342 -22.23 -0.71 -7.72
CA ALA A 342 -21.71 -1.86 -7.00
C ALA A 342 -22.27 -3.17 -7.57
N GLU A 343 -23.57 -3.29 -7.78
CA GLU A 343 -24.19 -4.44 -8.42
C GLU A 343 -23.66 -4.69 -9.85
N ALA A 344 -23.51 -3.63 -10.64
CA ALA A 344 -23.00 -3.72 -12.01
C ALA A 344 -21.55 -4.21 -12.05
N GLU A 345 -20.68 -3.74 -11.15
CA GLU A 345 -19.31 -4.24 -11.06
C GLU A 345 -19.24 -5.67 -10.52
N ILE A 346 -20.00 -5.99 -9.47
CA ILE A 346 -20.05 -7.36 -8.92
C ILE A 346 -20.57 -8.34 -9.98
N SER A 347 -21.50 -7.91 -10.84
CA SER A 347 -22.03 -8.76 -11.91
C SER A 347 -21.01 -9.14 -12.99
N LYS A 348 -19.96 -8.32 -13.18
CA LYS A 348 -18.88 -8.55 -14.15
C LYS A 348 -17.82 -9.51 -13.63
N LEU A 349 -17.75 -9.72 -12.31
CA LEU A 349 -16.77 -10.60 -11.72
C LEU A 349 -17.21 -12.07 -11.90
N ASP A 350 -16.27 -12.93 -12.30
CA ASP A 350 -16.48 -14.38 -12.30
C ASP A 350 -16.60 -14.85 -10.85
N ASN A 351 -17.83 -15.16 -10.40
CA ASN A 351 -18.13 -15.65 -9.05
C ASN A 351 -17.22 -16.81 -8.62
N SER A 352 -16.84 -17.70 -9.54
CA SER A 352 -15.95 -18.83 -9.25
C SER A 352 -14.54 -18.39 -8.89
N LYS A 353 -14.00 -17.35 -9.54
CA LYS A 353 -12.68 -16.79 -9.22
C LYS A 353 -12.71 -16.01 -7.92
N VAL A 354 -13.80 -15.27 -7.68
CA VAL A 354 -13.98 -14.51 -6.44
C VAL A 354 -14.06 -15.45 -5.25
N LEU A 355 -14.91 -16.49 -5.30
CA LEU A 355 -14.99 -17.52 -4.26
C LEU A 355 -13.65 -18.23 -4.06
N GLY A 356 -12.99 -18.65 -5.14
CA GLY A 356 -11.68 -19.28 -5.03
C GLY A 356 -10.59 -18.37 -4.44
N ASN A 357 -10.72 -17.05 -4.58
CA ASN A 357 -9.83 -16.09 -3.91
C ASN A 357 -10.20 -15.90 -2.44
N PHE A 358 -11.49 -15.94 -2.09
CA PHE A 358 -11.95 -15.91 -0.70
C PHE A 358 -11.54 -17.17 0.06
N ASP A 359 -11.67 -18.36 -0.53
CA ASP A 359 -11.23 -19.60 0.10
C ASP A 359 -9.72 -19.56 0.38
N LYS A 360 -8.91 -19.12 -0.60
CA LYS A 360 -7.47 -18.91 -0.39
C LYS A 360 -7.16 -17.88 0.70
N LEU A 361 -7.97 -16.83 0.79
CA LEU A 361 -7.79 -15.81 1.83
C LEU A 361 -8.14 -16.36 3.22
N ILE A 362 -9.20 -17.16 3.32
CA ILE A 362 -9.57 -17.86 4.56
C ILE A 362 -8.45 -18.82 4.97
N ASP A 363 -7.96 -19.64 4.04
CA ASP A 363 -6.83 -20.56 4.29
C ASP A 363 -5.58 -19.80 4.78
N LEU A 364 -5.28 -18.63 4.19
CA LEU A 364 -4.17 -17.78 4.60
C LEU A 364 -4.36 -17.21 6.01
N ILE A 365 -5.57 -16.75 6.35
CA ILE A 365 -5.90 -16.24 7.69
C ILE A 365 -5.78 -17.36 8.74
N GLU A 366 -6.28 -18.56 8.44
CA GLU A 366 -6.17 -19.71 9.33
C GLU A 366 -4.71 -20.14 9.54
N LEU A 367 -3.90 -20.14 8.46
CA LEU A 367 -2.47 -20.39 8.54
C LEU A 367 -1.75 -19.31 9.37
N GLU A 368 -2.06 -18.03 9.15
CA GLU A 368 -1.48 -16.93 9.92
C GLU A 368 -1.79 -17.06 11.42
N GLN A 369 -3.06 -17.29 11.77
CA GLN A 369 -3.48 -17.51 13.16
C GLN A 369 -2.77 -18.72 13.78
N LYS A 370 -2.65 -19.83 13.04
CA LYS A 370 -1.91 -21.01 13.49
C LYS A 370 -0.44 -20.70 13.74
N THR A 371 0.17 -19.89 12.87
CA THR A 371 1.57 -19.45 13.00
C THR A 371 1.77 -18.55 14.22
N GLN A 372 0.84 -17.62 14.46
CA GLN A 372 0.85 -16.76 15.65
C GLN A 372 0.71 -17.57 16.95
N ARG A 373 -0.19 -18.57 16.99
CA ARG A 373 -0.33 -19.47 18.16
C ARG A 373 0.95 -20.24 18.43
N LEU A 374 1.56 -20.84 17.41
CA LEU A 374 2.83 -21.56 17.56
C LEU A 374 3.97 -20.64 18.03
N MET A 375 3.99 -19.38 17.57
CA MET A 375 4.96 -18.40 18.02
C MET A 375 4.75 -18.00 19.48
N GLN A 376 3.49 -17.85 19.93
CA GLN A 376 3.16 -17.61 21.34
C GLN A 376 3.54 -18.79 22.22
N GLU A 377 3.20 -20.02 21.82
CA GLU A 377 3.60 -21.25 22.52
C GLU A 377 5.12 -21.35 22.64
N HIS A 378 5.87 -20.98 21.59
CA HIS A 378 7.33 -20.95 21.64
C HIS A 378 7.85 -19.94 22.67
N LEU A 379 7.25 -18.76 22.72
CA LEU A 379 7.62 -17.69 23.65
C LEU A 379 7.32 -18.07 25.11
N GLU A 380 6.22 -18.79 25.35
CA GLU A 380 5.89 -19.37 26.66
C GLU A 380 6.86 -20.49 27.07
N LEU A 381 7.22 -21.38 26.14
CA LEU A 381 8.23 -22.42 26.41
C LEU A 381 9.61 -21.83 26.71
N GLU A 382 10.00 -20.74 26.05
CA GLU A 382 11.23 -20.02 26.39
C GLU A 382 11.16 -19.37 27.77
N LYS A 383 10.02 -18.78 28.15
CA LYS A 383 9.83 -18.25 29.50
C LYS A 383 9.91 -19.35 30.56
N GLN A 384 9.28 -20.50 30.34
CA GLN A 384 9.34 -21.65 31.25
C GLN A 384 10.78 -22.18 31.39
N LYS A 385 11.53 -22.27 30.28
CA LYS A 385 12.95 -22.67 30.32
C LYS A 385 13.81 -21.68 31.11
N LYS A 386 13.56 -20.38 31.00
CA LYS A 386 14.27 -19.36 31.78
C LYS A 386 14.00 -19.51 33.27
N LEU A 387 12.74 -19.71 33.66
CA LEU A 387 12.36 -19.94 35.06
C LEU A 387 13.02 -21.21 35.63
N GLN A 388 13.04 -22.30 34.87
CA GLN A 388 13.71 -23.54 35.30
C GLN A 388 15.25 -23.43 35.32
N ALA A 389 15.83 -22.56 34.49
CA ALA A 389 17.27 -22.29 34.49
C ALA A 389 17.68 -21.43 35.69
N GLU A 390 16.83 -20.53 36.16
CA GLU A 390 17.08 -19.73 37.36
C GLU A 390 16.97 -20.55 38.67
N GLU A 391 16.17 -21.64 38.69
CA GLU A 391 16.04 -22.51 39.86
C GLU A 391 17.20 -23.53 40.04
N LYS A 392 18.13 -23.64 39.10
CA LYS A 392 19.33 -24.50 39.23
C LYS A 392 20.61 -23.67 39.26
N PRO A 393 21.15 -23.34 40.45
CA PRO A 393 22.44 -22.68 40.55
C PRO A 393 23.56 -23.59 40.03
N GLU A 394 24.24 -23.10 38.99
CA GLU A 394 25.64 -23.30 38.65
C GLU A 394 26.28 -24.65 39.03
N PHE A 395 26.07 -25.67 38.18
CA PHE A 395 27.13 -26.65 37.96
C PHE A 395 27.44 -26.72 36.47
N GLY A 396 28.56 -26.06 36.11
CA GLY A 396 28.95 -25.80 34.75
C GLY A 396 29.16 -27.06 33.91
N THR A 397 28.58 -27.05 32.72
CA THR A 397 29.20 -27.56 31.48
C THR A 397 28.42 -27.00 30.30
N GLY A 398 29.14 -26.42 29.33
CA GLY A 398 28.61 -25.65 28.20
C GLY A 398 27.82 -26.46 27.17
N PHE A 399 26.62 -26.92 27.55
CA PHE A 399 25.67 -27.50 26.63
C PHE A 399 24.62 -26.45 26.28
N GLU A 400 24.85 -25.72 25.17
CA GLU A 400 23.80 -24.87 24.60
C GLU A 400 22.56 -25.73 24.35
N PRO A 401 21.40 -25.41 24.96
CA PRO A 401 20.18 -26.19 24.78
C PRO A 401 19.66 -25.98 23.35
N GLY A 402 20.17 -26.77 22.42
CA GLY A 402 19.69 -26.84 21.06
C GLY A 402 18.21 -27.19 21.04
N MET A 403 17.38 -26.37 20.38
CA MET A 403 15.97 -26.67 20.18
C MET A 403 15.76 -28.13 19.71
N PRO A 404 14.69 -28.81 20.16
CA PRO A 404 14.33 -30.13 19.66
C PRO A 404 14.11 -30.04 18.13
N LYS A 405 14.83 -30.89 17.37
CA LYS A 405 14.87 -30.84 15.90
C LYS A 405 13.49 -30.89 15.23
N GLY A 406 12.52 -31.60 15.83
CA GLY A 406 11.16 -31.73 15.28
C GLY A 406 10.41 -30.41 15.12
N LYS A 407 10.46 -29.52 16.12
CA LYS A 407 9.75 -28.22 16.05
C LYS A 407 10.32 -27.28 14.99
N LYS A 408 11.63 -27.38 14.71
CA LYS A 408 12.27 -26.60 13.64
C LYS A 408 11.83 -27.06 12.25
N GLU A 409 11.50 -28.33 12.07
CA GLU A 409 11.02 -28.86 10.80
C GLU A 409 9.55 -28.48 10.55
N GLU A 410 8.72 -28.51 11.59
CA GLU A 410 7.32 -28.05 11.50
C GLU A 410 7.21 -26.57 11.12
N VAL A 411 7.99 -25.70 11.76
CA VAL A 411 8.01 -24.27 11.41
C VAL A 411 8.47 -24.06 9.96
N LYS A 412 9.48 -24.81 9.50
CA LYS A 412 9.93 -24.72 8.10
C LYS A 412 8.88 -25.22 7.12
N ALA A 413 8.14 -26.26 7.46
CA ALA A 413 7.05 -26.78 6.62
C ALA A 413 5.93 -25.75 6.50
N ILE A 414 5.53 -25.10 7.60
CA ILE A 414 4.51 -24.05 7.61
C ILE A 414 4.96 -22.82 6.81
N VAL A 415 6.22 -22.40 6.96
CA VAL A 415 6.78 -21.30 6.15
C VAL A 415 6.76 -21.65 4.66
N ALA A 416 7.11 -22.89 4.29
CA ALA A 416 7.04 -23.34 2.90
C ALA A 416 5.60 -23.43 2.38
N GLU A 417 4.61 -23.75 3.21
CA GLU A 417 3.19 -23.69 2.85
C GLU A 417 2.71 -22.24 2.68
N LEU A 418 3.07 -21.34 3.60
CA LEU A 418 2.79 -19.91 3.49
C LEU A 418 3.40 -19.31 2.21
N GLU A 419 4.61 -19.70 1.85
CA GLU A 419 5.26 -19.27 0.61
C GLU A 419 4.53 -19.76 -0.65
N LYS A 420 3.92 -20.96 -0.61
CA LYS A 420 3.12 -21.48 -1.73
C LYS A 420 1.79 -20.75 -1.91
N HIS A 421 1.17 -20.34 -0.80
CA HIS A 421 -0.12 -19.64 -0.81
C HIS A 421 0.02 -18.13 -0.88
N ARG A 422 1.25 -17.59 -0.81
CA ARG A 422 1.50 -16.16 -0.95
C ARG A 422 0.93 -15.66 -2.27
N ILE A 423 -0.03 -14.73 -2.17
CA ILE A 423 -0.58 -14.04 -3.33
C ILE A 423 0.55 -13.19 -3.92
N VAL A 424 1.16 -13.67 -5.01
CA VAL A 424 2.18 -12.93 -5.74
C VAL A 424 1.48 -11.81 -6.48
N THR A 425 1.63 -10.58 -5.99
CA THR A 425 1.09 -9.40 -6.66
C THR A 425 2.00 -8.95 -7.80
N ASP A 426 1.47 -8.18 -8.74
CA ASP A 426 2.26 -7.56 -9.83
C ASP A 426 3.44 -6.73 -9.27
N PHE A 427 3.29 -6.15 -8.07
CA PHE A 427 4.35 -5.42 -7.37
C PHE A 427 5.49 -6.34 -6.94
N ASP A 428 5.17 -7.51 -6.37
CA ASP A 428 6.17 -8.50 -5.96
C ASP A 428 6.98 -8.99 -7.16
N GLN A 429 6.30 -9.27 -8.28
CA GLN A 429 6.95 -9.73 -9.52
C GLN A 429 7.89 -8.67 -10.09
N LEU A 430 7.45 -7.41 -10.12
CA LEU A 430 8.28 -6.30 -10.58
C LEU A 430 9.48 -6.08 -9.66
N LEU A 431 9.27 -6.13 -8.35
CA LEU A 431 10.34 -5.98 -7.36
C LEU A 431 11.38 -7.10 -7.47
N GLU A 432 10.95 -8.36 -7.59
CA GLU A 432 11.85 -9.51 -7.75
C GLU A 432 12.66 -9.40 -9.05
N LEU A 433 12.03 -8.97 -10.15
CA LEU A 433 12.68 -8.75 -11.43
C LEU A 433 13.74 -7.63 -11.34
N VAL A 434 13.43 -6.53 -10.65
CA VAL A 434 14.35 -5.41 -10.39
C VAL A 434 15.52 -5.84 -9.51
N GLN A 435 15.28 -6.60 -8.43
CA GLN A 435 16.34 -7.13 -7.56
C GLN A 435 17.25 -8.11 -8.32
N ARG A 436 16.67 -8.98 -9.16
CA ARG A 436 17.43 -9.97 -9.94
C ARG A 436 18.33 -9.33 -10.99
N LYS A 437 17.84 -8.32 -11.72
CA LYS A 437 18.60 -7.65 -12.78
C LYS A 437 19.40 -6.44 -12.28
N GLY A 438 19.04 -5.89 -11.13
CA GLY A 438 19.56 -4.66 -10.53
C GLY A 438 19.11 -3.38 -11.23
N ARG A 439 18.93 -3.43 -12.57
CA ARG A 439 18.39 -2.34 -13.38
C ARG A 439 17.49 -2.88 -14.48
N VAL A 440 16.31 -2.30 -14.63
CA VAL A 440 15.29 -2.73 -15.61
C VAL A 440 14.69 -1.50 -16.27
N SER A 441 14.40 -1.55 -17.57
CA SER A 441 13.61 -0.51 -18.23
C SER A 441 12.12 -0.84 -18.19
N GLU A 442 11.25 0.18 -18.16
CA GLU A 442 9.78 -0.01 -18.15
C GLU A 442 9.30 -0.93 -19.30
N LYS A 443 9.92 -0.78 -20.48
CA LYS A 443 9.62 -1.61 -21.66
C LYS A 443 10.06 -3.06 -21.48
N GLU A 444 11.22 -3.30 -20.87
CA GLU A 444 11.72 -4.65 -20.56
C GLU A 444 10.84 -5.33 -19.51
N ALA A 445 10.45 -4.61 -18.46
CA ALA A 445 9.55 -5.13 -17.43
C ALA A 445 8.20 -5.54 -18.02
N SER A 446 7.64 -4.72 -18.92
CA SER A 446 6.37 -5.02 -19.61
C SER A 446 6.45 -6.25 -20.51
N ALA A 447 7.56 -6.40 -21.23
CA ALA A 447 7.76 -7.57 -22.09
C ALA A 447 7.96 -8.86 -21.29
N GLU A 448 8.66 -8.80 -20.15
CA GLU A 448 9.02 -9.97 -19.36
C GLU A 448 7.90 -10.44 -18.44
N LEU A 449 7.17 -9.52 -17.81
CA LEU A 449 6.03 -9.84 -16.94
C LEU A 449 4.71 -10.01 -17.71
N GLN A 450 4.67 -9.61 -18.99
CA GLN A 450 3.45 -9.55 -19.80
C GLN A 450 2.36 -8.64 -19.20
N ILE A 451 2.75 -7.68 -18.37
CA ILE A 451 1.87 -6.69 -17.75
C ILE A 451 1.83 -5.44 -18.66
N PRO A 452 0.66 -4.84 -18.90
CA PRO A 452 0.55 -3.60 -19.67
C PRO A 452 1.36 -2.47 -19.02
N ARG A 453 1.96 -1.61 -19.86
CA ARG A 453 2.87 -0.54 -19.42
C ARG A 453 2.24 0.43 -18.43
N GLU A 454 0.96 0.75 -18.62
CA GLU A 454 0.21 1.64 -17.72
C GLU A 454 0.16 1.09 -16.29
N ARG A 455 -0.11 -0.21 -16.15
CA ARG A 455 -0.13 -0.88 -14.85
C ARG A 455 1.26 -0.97 -14.24
N ILE A 456 2.29 -1.19 -15.06
CA ILE A 456 3.69 -1.14 -14.59
C ILE A 456 4.05 0.27 -14.10
N ARG A 457 3.61 1.35 -14.75
CA ARG A 457 3.84 2.71 -14.25
C ARG A 457 3.23 2.93 -12.88
N GLN A 458 1.96 2.53 -12.70
CA GLN A 458 1.31 2.58 -11.38
C GLN A 458 2.09 1.77 -10.34
N CYS A 459 2.59 0.59 -10.71
CA CYS A 459 3.45 -0.21 -9.83
C CYS A 459 4.77 0.50 -9.49
N ILE A 460 5.40 1.17 -10.47
CA ILE A 460 6.62 1.94 -10.26
C ILE A 460 6.38 3.11 -9.30
N ASP A 461 5.32 3.87 -9.50
CA ASP A 461 4.99 5.05 -8.68
C ASP A 461 4.82 4.63 -7.20
N ILE A 462 4.07 3.55 -6.95
CA ILE A 462 3.86 3.01 -5.58
C ILE A 462 5.17 2.46 -4.98
N LEU A 463 6.00 1.78 -5.78
CA LEU A 463 7.29 1.25 -5.31
C LEU A 463 8.32 2.36 -5.04
N GLU A 464 8.22 3.49 -5.75
CA GLU A 464 9.02 4.69 -5.50
C GLU A 464 8.56 5.42 -4.24
N ASP A 465 7.24 5.61 -4.06
CA ASP A 465 6.64 6.23 -2.88
C ASP A 465 6.97 5.47 -1.58
N SER A 466 7.01 4.14 -1.65
CA SER A 466 7.43 3.27 -0.54
C SER A 466 8.95 3.21 -0.33
N GLY A 467 9.73 3.82 -1.23
CA GLY A 467 11.19 3.86 -1.16
C GLY A 467 11.85 2.51 -1.37
N LEU A 468 11.17 1.52 -1.99
CA LEU A 468 11.75 0.20 -2.28
C LEU A 468 12.62 0.21 -3.53
N VAL A 469 12.37 1.16 -4.43
CA VAL A 469 12.96 1.24 -5.75
C VAL A 469 13.30 2.69 -6.07
N ARG A 470 14.35 2.91 -6.87
CA ARG A 470 14.71 4.23 -7.37
C ARG A 470 14.44 4.34 -8.86
N VAL A 471 13.72 5.38 -9.26
CA VAL A 471 13.42 5.66 -10.67
C VAL A 471 14.40 6.70 -11.21
N GLU A 472 14.92 6.47 -12.42
CA GLU A 472 15.72 7.44 -13.17
C GLU A 472 15.01 7.70 -14.49
N ILE A 473 14.62 8.96 -14.70
CA ILE A 473 14.01 9.43 -15.95
C ILE A 473 15.11 10.07 -16.78
N PRO A 474 15.71 9.36 -17.76
CA PRO A 474 16.70 9.97 -18.63
C PRO A 474 16.03 11.04 -19.52
N PRO A 475 16.75 12.10 -19.91
CA PRO A 475 16.20 13.14 -20.79
C PRO A 475 15.78 12.58 -22.16
N ILE A 476 16.44 11.51 -22.61
CA ILE A 476 16.13 10.79 -23.84
C ILE A 476 16.21 9.30 -23.54
N GLY A 477 15.07 8.59 -23.64
CA GLY A 477 14.99 7.14 -23.50
C GLY A 477 13.85 6.66 -22.59
N PRO A 478 13.70 5.34 -22.42
CA PRO A 478 12.70 4.77 -21.51
C PRO A 478 13.11 4.98 -20.04
N VAL A 479 12.10 5.08 -19.18
CA VAL A 479 12.27 5.14 -17.72
C VAL A 479 13.03 3.90 -17.23
N ARG A 480 14.00 4.12 -16.34
CA ARG A 480 14.83 3.05 -15.76
C ARG A 480 14.56 2.93 -14.28
N ILE A 481 14.44 1.68 -13.86
CA ILE A 481 14.08 1.27 -12.51
C ILE A 481 15.33 0.61 -11.91
N PHE A 482 15.72 1.03 -10.71
CA PHE A 482 16.91 0.55 -10.02
C PHE A 482 16.56 0.01 -8.64
N ASP A 483 17.17 -1.13 -8.30
CA ASP A 483 17.19 -1.58 -6.91
C ASP A 483 18.03 -0.61 -6.05
N LEU A 484 17.64 -0.39 -4.80
CA LEU A 484 18.36 0.47 -3.86
C LEU A 484 19.82 0.01 -3.67
N ASN A 485 20.03 -1.30 -3.69
CA ASN A 485 21.34 -1.91 -3.51
C ASN A 485 22.19 -1.96 -4.79
N TYR A 486 21.65 -1.54 -5.93
CA TYR A 486 22.35 -1.63 -7.20
C TYR A 486 23.46 -0.58 -7.32
N ILE A 487 24.71 -1.03 -7.25
CA ILE A 487 25.88 -0.19 -7.55
C ILE A 487 26.18 -0.29 -9.05
N PRO A 488 26.08 0.81 -9.83
CA PRO A 488 26.35 0.76 -11.26
C PRO A 488 27.80 0.32 -11.54
N PRO A 489 28.04 -0.49 -12.59
CA PRO A 489 29.33 -1.12 -12.85
C PRO A 489 30.48 -0.12 -13.03
N LYS A 490 30.18 1.11 -13.48
CA LYS A 490 31.16 2.20 -13.55
C LYS A 490 31.70 2.61 -12.17
N LYS A 491 30.84 2.64 -11.14
CA LYS A 491 31.25 2.92 -9.75
C LYS A 491 32.01 1.75 -9.15
N GLN A 492 31.57 0.51 -9.38
CA GLN A 492 32.28 -0.68 -8.91
C GLN A 492 33.73 -0.75 -9.42
N LYS A 493 33.98 -0.41 -10.69
CA LYS A 493 35.34 -0.35 -11.25
C LYS A 493 36.22 0.69 -10.57
N LYS A 494 35.66 1.85 -10.19
CA LYS A 494 36.41 2.90 -9.47
C LYS A 494 36.74 2.47 -8.05
N GLU A 495 35.82 1.83 -7.34
CA GLU A 495 36.08 1.32 -5.98
C GLU A 495 37.12 0.20 -5.99
N ARG A 496 37.04 -0.73 -6.96
CA ARG A 496 38.05 -1.77 -7.15
C ARG A 496 39.41 -1.25 -7.59
N ALA A 497 39.49 -0.05 -8.16
CA ALA A 497 40.76 0.59 -8.49
C ALA A 497 41.32 1.43 -7.32
N LYS A 498 40.50 1.75 -6.32
CA LYS A 498 40.89 2.44 -5.09
C LYS A 498 41.34 1.48 -3.98
N LYS A 499 40.75 0.29 -3.93
CA LYS A 499 41.26 -0.85 -3.15
C LYS A 499 42.47 -1.44 -3.87
#